data_AF-A0A7R9DVQ4-F1
#
_entry.id   AF-A0A7R9DVQ4-F1
#
_cell.length_a   1.000
_cell.length_b   1.000
_cell.length_c   1.000
_cell.angle_alpha   90.00
_cell.angle_beta   90.00
_cell.angle_gamma   90.00
#
_symmetry.space_group_name_H-M   'P 1'
#
loop_
_entity.id
_entity.type
_entity.pdbx_description
1 polymer ?
#
loop_
_entity_poly.entity_id
_entity_poly.type
_entity_poly.pdbx_seq_one_letter_code
_entity_poly.pdbx_strand_id
1 'polypeptide(L)'
;VTRYGSSVTLQLDGGEGRRYNETFLFEGHQWLVVDKQEGVFAGGKAEYTGVRTFEVHADYQKGCLDDIRLDGKHLPLPPAMNGTQWGQATMARNLQRNCPSNKPCMNVICPEPFECVDSWNDYEC
;
A
#
# COMPACT_ATOMS: atom_id res chain seq x y z
N VAL A 1 5.45 25.98 -19.73
CA VAL A 1 6.24 25.95 -18.47
C VAL A 1 5.49 26.76 -17.44
N THR A 2 4.84 26.09 -16.50
CA THR A 2 4.37 26.65 -15.24
C THR A 2 4.52 25.54 -14.19
N ARG A 3 5.25 25.88 -13.14
CA ARG A 3 5.68 25.01 -12.05
C ARG A 3 4.88 25.45 -10.82
N TYR A 4 4.11 24.55 -10.22
CA TYR A 4 3.56 24.73 -8.89
C TYR A 4 4.18 23.70 -7.96
N GLY A 5 4.47 24.16 -6.74
CA GLY A 5 5.57 23.69 -5.90
C GLY A 5 5.35 22.38 -5.16
N SER A 6 6.50 21.79 -4.83
CA SER A 6 6.84 21.10 -3.57
C SER A 6 5.93 20.01 -3.00
N SER A 7 4.95 19.52 -3.76
CA SER A 7 4.15 18.36 -3.40
C SER A 7 4.40 17.27 -4.44
N VAL A 8 5.07 16.18 -4.05
CA VAL A 8 4.95 14.91 -4.77
C VAL A 8 3.79 14.18 -4.10
N THR A 9 2.61 14.33 -4.68
CA THR A 9 1.49 13.47 -4.37
C THR A 9 1.67 12.24 -5.25
N LEU A 10 2.37 11.22 -4.76
CA LEU A 10 2.47 9.95 -5.47
C LEU A 10 1.15 9.21 -5.29
N GLN A 11 0.17 9.60 -6.10
CA GLN A 11 -1.08 8.86 -6.25
C GLN A 11 -0.78 7.70 -7.20
N LEU A 12 -0.23 6.60 -6.66
CA LEU A 12 -0.27 5.31 -7.35
C LEU A 12 -1.74 4.89 -7.36
N ASP A 13 -2.42 5.25 -8.43
CA ASP A 13 -3.71 4.72 -8.87
C ASP A 13 -4.79 4.69 -7.78
N GLY A 14 -5.53 5.80 -7.59
CA GLY A 14 -6.95 5.87 -7.11
C GLY A 14 -7.54 4.88 -6.08
N GLY A 15 -6.77 4.04 -5.40
CA GLY A 15 -7.18 2.71 -4.96
C GLY A 15 -7.11 1.64 -6.07
N GLU A 16 -6.50 0.49 -5.76
CA GLU A 16 -6.42 -0.75 -6.58
C GLU A 16 -5.58 -0.68 -7.88
N GLY A 17 -4.40 -0.05 -7.83
CA GLY A 17 -3.39 -0.11 -8.89
C GLY A 17 -2.96 -1.52 -9.32
N ARG A 18 -2.02 -1.57 -10.27
CA ARG A 18 -1.47 -2.80 -10.88
C ARG A 18 -1.25 -3.93 -9.86
N ARG A 19 -1.88 -5.09 -10.07
CA ARG A 19 -1.90 -6.23 -9.13
C ARG A 19 -0.69 -7.16 -9.25
N TYR A 20 0.39 -6.68 -9.85
CA TYR A 20 1.64 -7.40 -10.03
C TYR A 20 2.80 -6.68 -9.33
N ASN A 21 3.88 -7.42 -9.06
CA ASN A 21 5.03 -6.90 -8.33
C ASN A 21 5.90 -6.00 -9.25
N GLU A 22 6.01 -4.71 -8.94
CA GLU A 22 6.94 -3.78 -9.60
C GLU A 22 8.09 -3.41 -8.66
N THR A 23 9.31 -3.53 -9.15
CA THR A 23 10.52 -3.03 -8.48
C THR A 23 11.03 -1.81 -9.21
N PHE A 24 11.17 -0.68 -8.49
CA PHE A 24 11.63 0.58 -9.05
C PHE A 24 13.09 0.84 -8.65
N LEU A 25 13.91 1.19 -9.63
CA LEU A 25 15.26 1.73 -9.42
C LEU A 25 15.18 3.26 -9.55
N PHE A 26 15.29 3.95 -8.43
CA PHE A 26 15.34 5.42 -8.41
C PHE A 26 16.79 5.90 -8.55
N GLU A 27 17.11 6.60 -9.64
CA GLU A 27 18.33 7.39 -9.76
C GLU A 27 18.08 8.83 -9.29
N GLY A 28 18.78 9.24 -8.22
CA GLY A 28 18.61 10.54 -7.56
C GLY A 28 17.76 10.47 -6.28
N HIS A 29 18.17 11.20 -5.23
CA HIS A 29 17.47 11.19 -3.94
C HIS A 29 16.45 12.35 -3.86
N GLN A 30 15.17 12.01 -3.71
CA GLN A 30 14.17 12.95 -3.20
C GLN A 30 14.05 12.76 -1.69
N TRP A 31 14.33 13.82 -0.94
CA TRP A 31 14.16 13.82 0.51
C TRP A 31 12.68 13.97 0.85
N LEU A 32 12.13 13.00 1.59
CA LEU A 32 10.80 13.08 2.17
C LEU A 32 10.93 13.59 3.61
N VAL A 33 10.33 14.74 3.91
CA VAL A 33 10.22 15.22 5.29
C VAL A 33 8.90 14.71 5.85
N VAL A 34 8.99 13.90 6.90
CA VAL A 34 7.82 13.36 7.59
C VAL A 34 7.48 14.27 8.77
N ASP A 35 6.24 14.75 8.83
CA ASP A 35 5.73 15.40 10.04
C ASP A 35 5.60 14.35 11.14
N LYS A 36 6.29 14.57 12.27
CA LYS A 36 6.30 13.62 13.39
C LYS A 36 4.98 13.60 14.16
N GLN A 37 4.14 14.62 14.04
CA GLN A 37 2.84 14.67 14.68
C GLN A 37 1.80 13.91 13.87
N GLU A 38 1.82 14.08 12.54
CA GLU A 38 0.88 13.41 11.64
C GLU A 38 1.32 11.97 11.34
N GLY A 39 2.62 11.74 11.21
CA GLY A 39 3.22 10.43 10.96
C GLY A 39 3.09 9.99 9.50
N VAL A 40 3.08 8.68 9.29
CA VAL A 40 2.92 8.05 7.97
C VAL A 40 1.69 7.13 8.02
N PHE A 41 0.88 7.18 6.97
CA PHE A 41 -0.28 6.32 6.80
C PHE A 41 -0.02 5.32 5.69
N ALA A 42 -0.40 4.07 5.91
CA ALA A 42 -0.33 3.01 4.92
C ALA A 42 -1.71 2.38 4.76
N GLY A 43 -2.17 2.27 3.52
CA GLY A 43 -3.49 1.72 3.18
C GLY A 43 -4.66 2.71 3.24
N GLY A 44 -4.50 3.90 3.81
CA GLY A 44 -5.52 4.94 3.79
C GLY A 44 -5.38 5.91 4.96
N LYS A 45 -5.84 7.15 4.78
CA LYS A 45 -5.85 8.17 5.84
C LYS A 45 -7.26 8.32 6.40
N ALA A 46 -7.45 7.97 7.66
CA ALA A 46 -8.72 8.17 8.36
C ALA A 46 -8.78 9.57 8.96
N GLU A 47 -9.76 10.37 8.54
CA GLU A 47 -10.06 11.69 9.10
C GLU A 47 -11.38 11.65 9.88
N TYR A 48 -11.37 12.28 11.06
CA TYR A 48 -12.54 12.30 11.95
C TYR A 48 -13.48 13.43 11.55
N THR A 49 -14.70 13.10 11.14
CA THR A 49 -15.70 14.07 10.64
C THR A 49 -16.62 14.65 11.74
N GLY A 50 -16.37 14.32 13.01
CA GLY A 50 -17.15 14.85 14.14
C GLY A 50 -18.39 14.03 14.54
N VAL A 51 -18.86 13.10 13.70
CA VAL A 51 -20.12 12.34 13.92
C VAL A 51 -19.86 10.84 14.13
N ARG A 52 -18.85 10.50 14.94
CA ARG A 52 -18.41 9.10 15.20
C ARG A 52 -18.08 8.27 13.95
N THR A 53 -18.02 8.89 12.79
CA THR A 53 -17.65 8.28 11.53
C THR A 53 -16.26 8.77 11.13
N PHE A 54 -15.52 7.88 10.48
CA PHE A 54 -14.26 8.22 9.85
C PHE A 54 -14.50 8.28 8.35
N GLU A 55 -14.02 9.34 7.73
CA GLU A 55 -13.85 9.38 6.28
C GLU A 55 -12.45 8.86 5.97
N VAL A 56 -12.35 7.84 5.12
CA VAL A 56 -11.06 7.25 4.75
C VAL A 56 -10.71 7.72 3.35
N HIS A 57 -9.70 8.58 3.26
CA HIS A 57 -9.14 9.01 1.98
C HIS A 57 -8.11 7.99 1.48
N ALA A 58 -8.09 7.77 0.16
CA ALA A 58 -7.21 6.80 -0.50
C ALA A 58 -7.28 5.40 0.13
N ASP A 59 -8.51 4.92 0.35
CA ASP A 59 -8.78 3.62 0.98
C ASP A 59 -8.31 2.45 0.10
N TYR A 60 -7.27 1.77 0.54
CA TYR A 60 -6.71 0.59 -0.08
C TYR A 60 -7.42 -0.65 0.45
N GLN A 61 -8.33 -1.20 -0.35
CA GLN A 61 -9.25 -2.24 0.10
C GLN A 61 -8.78 -3.66 -0.23
N LYS A 62 -8.04 -3.85 -1.33
CA LYS A 62 -7.67 -5.17 -1.83
C LYS A 62 -6.20 -5.26 -2.18
N GLY A 63 -5.45 -5.89 -1.29
CA GLY A 63 -4.05 -6.17 -1.55
C GLY A 63 -3.27 -6.39 -0.26
N CYS A 64 -1.96 -6.45 -0.41
CA CYS A 64 -1.05 -6.71 0.67
C CYS A 64 0.06 -5.68 0.70
N LEU A 65 0.50 -5.36 1.92
CA LEU A 65 1.62 -4.47 2.17
C LEU A 65 2.62 -5.23 3.04
N ASP A 66 3.87 -5.22 2.62
CA ASP A 66 4.98 -5.79 3.38
C ASP A 66 6.22 -4.92 3.18
N ASP A 67 7.18 -5.08 4.07
CA ASP A 67 8.50 -4.43 4.04
C ASP A 67 8.49 -2.90 3.86
N ILE A 68 7.54 -2.21 4.52
CA ILE A 68 7.52 -0.74 4.51
C ILE A 68 8.69 -0.20 5.34
N ARG A 69 9.53 0.64 4.74
CA ARG A 69 10.70 1.24 5.39
C ARG A 69 10.74 2.76 5.25
N LEU A 70 11.18 3.44 6.29
CA LEU A 70 11.50 4.87 6.29
C LEU A 70 12.96 5.04 6.73
N ASP A 71 13.80 5.73 5.95
CA ASP A 71 15.26 5.82 6.19
C ASP A 71 15.95 4.44 6.37
N GLY A 72 15.47 3.43 5.62
CA GLY A 72 15.93 2.04 5.72
C GLY A 72 15.48 1.30 7.00
N LYS A 73 14.63 1.93 7.82
CA LYS A 73 14.10 1.41 9.07
C LYS A 73 12.72 0.80 8.85
N HIS A 74 12.54 -0.47 9.21
CA HIS A 74 11.23 -1.13 9.10
C HIS A 74 10.20 -0.47 10.01
N LEU A 75 9.04 -0.15 9.43
CA LEU A 75 7.88 0.34 10.17
C LEU A 75 7.11 -0.84 10.77
N PRO A 76 6.48 -0.67 11.95
CA PRO A 76 5.62 -1.70 12.53
C PRO A 76 4.37 -1.93 11.68
N LEU A 77 4.10 -3.18 11.31
CA LEU A 77 2.91 -3.60 10.57
C LEU A 77 1.98 -4.49 11.44
N PRO A 78 0.90 -3.93 12.00
CA PRO A 78 -0.13 -4.72 12.70
C PRO A 78 -0.86 -5.66 11.74
N PRO A 79 -1.38 -6.81 12.23
CA PRO A 79 -1.32 -7.31 13.61
C PRO A 79 -0.01 -8.01 13.95
N ALA A 80 0.94 -8.11 13.02
CA ALA A 80 2.19 -8.85 13.24
C ALA A 80 3.13 -8.12 14.22
N MET A 81 3.16 -6.78 14.17
CA MET A 81 4.03 -5.95 15.01
C MET A 81 3.40 -4.56 15.23
N ASN A 82 3.22 -4.16 16.49
CA ASN A 82 2.60 -2.88 16.83
C ASN A 82 3.61 -1.75 17.06
N GLY A 83 4.90 -2.06 17.23
CA GLY A 83 5.94 -1.06 17.45
C GLY A 83 7.35 -1.59 17.21
N THR A 84 8.25 -0.68 16.88
CA THR A 84 9.70 -0.87 16.78
C THR A 84 10.41 0.21 17.60
N GLN A 85 11.74 0.16 17.67
CA GLN A 85 12.52 1.24 18.29
C GLN A 85 12.38 2.59 17.56
N TRP A 86 11.82 2.59 16.35
CA TRP A 86 11.83 3.73 15.43
C TRP A 86 10.43 4.22 15.05
N GLY A 87 9.38 3.54 15.51
CA GLY A 87 8.00 3.91 15.22
C GLY A 87 6.99 3.04 15.97
N GLN A 88 5.76 3.54 16.11
CA GLN A 88 4.66 2.83 16.73
C GLN A 88 3.41 2.99 15.86
N ALA A 89 2.68 1.89 15.66
CA ALA A 89 1.39 1.94 15.01
C ALA A 89 0.34 2.49 15.98
N THR A 90 -0.26 3.63 15.64
CA THR A 90 -1.26 4.31 16.47
C THR A 90 -2.68 3.85 16.15
N MET A 91 -2.95 3.45 14.91
CA MET A 91 -4.24 2.95 14.45
C MET A 91 -4.06 1.82 13.42
N ALA A 92 -4.92 0.82 13.49
CA ALA A 92 -5.02 -0.26 12.52
C ALA A 92 -6.45 -0.81 12.51
N ARG A 93 -7.05 -0.97 11.33
CA ARG A 93 -8.41 -1.49 11.15
C ARG A 93 -8.45 -2.39 9.92
N ASN A 94 -9.25 -3.46 10.00
CA ASN A 94 -9.50 -4.39 8.89
C ASN A 94 -8.23 -5.03 8.30
N LEU A 95 -7.17 -5.18 9.09
CA LEU A 95 -5.93 -5.85 8.69
C LEU A 95 -5.94 -7.32 9.12
N GLN A 96 -5.38 -8.18 8.28
CA GLN A 96 -5.14 -9.60 8.58
C GLN A 96 -3.65 -9.90 8.57
N ARG A 97 -3.26 -10.93 9.33
CA ARG A 97 -1.88 -11.40 9.30
C ARG A 97 -1.65 -12.24 8.06
N ASN A 98 -0.48 -12.07 7.45
CA ASN A 98 -0.07 -12.72 6.21
C ASN A 98 -0.93 -12.33 5.01
N CYS A 99 -0.50 -12.80 3.86
CA CYS A 99 -1.10 -12.56 2.57
C CYS A 99 -1.44 -13.91 1.93
N PRO A 100 -2.57 -14.54 2.32
CA PRO A 100 -3.03 -15.74 1.65
C PRO A 100 -3.56 -15.40 0.25
N SER A 101 -2.89 -15.93 -0.79
CA SER A 101 -3.41 -15.92 -2.16
C SER A 101 -4.39 -17.08 -2.36
N ASN A 102 -5.47 -16.83 -3.11
CA ASN A 102 -6.43 -17.85 -3.53
C ASN A 102 -5.94 -18.73 -4.71
N LYS A 103 -4.70 -18.51 -5.19
CA LYS A 103 -4.08 -19.22 -6.33
C LYS A 103 -5.01 -19.23 -7.57
N PRO A 104 -5.28 -18.06 -8.14
CA PRO A 104 -6.34 -17.85 -9.12
C PRO A 104 -6.12 -18.63 -10.42
N CYS A 105 -4.87 -18.95 -10.79
CA CYS A 105 -4.57 -19.74 -11.98
C CYS A 105 -4.73 -21.26 -11.85
N MET A 106 -4.99 -21.83 -10.64
CA MET A 106 -4.94 -23.30 -10.48
C MET A 106 -5.95 -24.10 -11.32
N ASN A 107 -7.06 -23.50 -11.75
CA ASN A 107 -8.10 -24.18 -12.55
C ASN A 107 -8.56 -23.33 -13.75
N VAL A 108 -7.70 -22.45 -14.26
CA VAL A 108 -8.01 -21.57 -15.40
C VAL A 108 -7.37 -22.14 -16.66
N ILE A 109 -8.12 -22.15 -17.75
CA ILE A 109 -7.61 -22.47 -19.09
C ILE A 109 -7.75 -21.21 -19.94
N CYS A 110 -6.62 -20.59 -20.27
CA CYS A 110 -6.58 -19.47 -21.20
C CYS A 110 -6.65 -19.99 -22.65
N PRO A 111 -7.35 -19.29 -23.56
CA PRO A 111 -7.34 -19.64 -24.97
C PRO A 111 -5.93 -19.43 -25.56
N GLU A 112 -5.48 -20.32 -26.45
CA GLU A 112 -4.22 -20.12 -27.16
C GLU A 112 -4.23 -18.78 -27.92
N PRO A 113 -3.16 -17.96 -27.89
CA PRO A 113 -1.81 -18.23 -27.35
C PRO A 113 -1.55 -17.66 -25.93
N PHE A 114 -2.60 -17.37 -25.17
CA PHE A 114 -2.48 -16.70 -23.87
C PHE A 114 -2.10 -17.68 -22.76
N GLU A 115 -1.31 -17.20 -21.80
CA GLU A 115 -0.91 -17.92 -20.59
C GLU A 115 -1.54 -17.26 -19.36
N CYS A 116 -1.90 -18.05 -18.35
CA CYS A 116 -2.49 -17.51 -17.14
C CYS A 116 -1.44 -16.76 -16.31
N VAL A 117 -1.71 -15.49 -16.04
CA VAL A 117 -0.90 -14.65 -15.15
C VAL A 117 -1.59 -14.55 -13.80
N ASP A 118 -0.92 -15.06 -12.76
CA ASP A 118 -1.39 -14.99 -11.37
C ASP A 118 -1.21 -13.56 -10.83
N SER A 119 -2.32 -12.86 -10.66
CA SER A 119 -2.39 -11.57 -9.97
C SER A 119 -2.88 -11.77 -8.53
N TRP A 120 -2.68 -10.79 -7.66
CA TRP A 120 -3.16 -10.90 -6.27
C TRP A 120 -4.68 -11.15 -6.20
N ASN A 121 -5.05 -12.39 -5.86
CA ASN A 121 -6.42 -12.91 -5.79
C ASN A 121 -7.23 -12.82 -7.10
N ASP A 122 -6.59 -12.62 -8.24
CA ASP A 122 -7.23 -12.55 -9.56
C ASP A 122 -6.31 -13.12 -10.65
N TYR A 123 -6.83 -13.43 -11.83
CA TYR A 123 -6.00 -13.89 -12.94
C TYR A 123 -6.27 -13.08 -14.20
N GLU A 124 -5.26 -13.04 -15.07
CA GLU A 124 -5.40 -12.52 -16.42
C GLU A 124 -4.95 -13.57 -17.44
N CYS A 125 -5.68 -13.61 -18.55
CA CYS A 125 -5.30 -14.19 -19.83
C CYS A 125 -5.28 -13.02 -20.83
#